data_AF-A0A974HY75-F1
#
_entry.id   AF-A0A974HY75-F1
#
_cell.length_a   1.000
_cell.length_b   1.000
_cell.length_c   1.000
_cell.angle_alpha   90.00
_cell.angle_beta   90.00
_cell.angle_gamma   90.00
#
_symmetry.space_group_name_H-M   'P 1'
#
loop_
_entity.id
_entity.type
_entity.pdbx_description
1 polymer ?
#
loop_
_entity_poly.entity_id
_entity_poly.type
_entity_poly.pdbx_seq_one_letter_code
_entity_poly.pdbx_strand_id
1 'polypeptide(L)'
;MGLLRIEGSYRCGSRRCVTCQHIKEFKSTVTNTSFKIRDYINCNRSTVIYLIAWHNCQKQYVGCTNRTLKERIREHLSQIKNSKAVEKYITRHFAQCNESDPSCFSVQGIEKVRLGRRGGDSAGLLAKRELFWIFYLHTCLPLGLNYEFDVTCFTCCTIGYV
;
A
#
# COMPACT_ATOMS: atom_id res chain seq x y z
N MET A 1 28.09 -11.65 18.23
CA MET A 1 27.80 -10.67 17.16
C MET A 1 26.37 -10.88 16.68
N GLY A 2 25.45 -9.97 16.98
CA GLY A 2 24.08 -10.06 16.46
C GLY A 2 24.05 -9.73 14.97
N LEU A 3 23.37 -10.55 14.15
CA LEU A 3 23.09 -10.18 12.76
C LEU A 3 22.40 -8.81 12.75
N LEU A 4 23.01 -7.81 12.12
CA LEU A 4 22.34 -6.57 11.73
C LEU A 4 21.11 -6.96 10.88
N ARG A 5 19.92 -6.93 11.48
CA ARG A 5 18.68 -7.07 10.72
C ARG A 5 18.52 -5.79 9.92
N ILE A 6 18.70 -5.91 8.61
CA ILE A 6 18.40 -4.83 7.67
C ILE A 6 16.89 -4.60 7.74
N GLU A 7 16.49 -3.37 8.02
CA GLU A 7 15.11 -2.95 8.31
C GLU A 7 14.78 -1.74 7.42
N GLY A 8 13.73 -1.83 6.60
CA GLY A 8 13.38 -0.77 5.65
C GLY A 8 12.67 -1.25 4.39
N SER A 9 12.25 -0.29 3.56
CA SER A 9 11.72 -0.52 2.22
C SER A 9 12.79 -0.20 1.18
N TYR A 10 13.11 -1.17 0.32
CA TYR A 10 14.24 -1.09 -0.60
C TYR A 10 13.89 -1.44 -2.03
N ARG A 11 14.68 -0.91 -2.95
CA ARG A 11 14.69 -1.34 -4.36
C ARG A 11 15.30 -2.74 -4.45
N CYS A 12 14.88 -3.54 -5.44
CA CYS A 12 15.37 -4.92 -5.60
C CYS A 12 16.72 -5.05 -6.33
N GLY A 13 17.40 -3.95 -6.62
CA GLY A 13 18.67 -3.93 -7.36
C GLY A 13 18.57 -4.07 -8.88
N SER A 14 17.43 -4.53 -9.41
CA SER A 14 17.23 -4.63 -10.87
C SER A 14 17.04 -3.25 -11.51
N ARG A 15 17.92 -2.89 -12.45
CA ARG A 15 17.87 -1.63 -13.20
C ARG A 15 16.60 -1.47 -14.06
N ARG A 16 16.00 -2.58 -14.50
CA ARG A 16 14.79 -2.61 -15.35
C ARG A 16 13.49 -2.75 -14.55
N CYS A 17 13.55 -2.71 -13.22
CA CYS A 17 12.35 -2.87 -12.41
C CYS A 17 11.54 -1.55 -12.37
N VAL A 18 10.45 -1.51 -13.14
CA VAL A 18 9.50 -0.38 -13.17
C VAL A 18 9.03 0.00 -11.77
N THR A 19 8.60 -0.96 -10.95
CA THR A 19 8.15 -0.71 -9.57
C THR A 19 9.20 0.02 -8.74
N CYS A 20 10.48 -0.36 -8.88
CA CYS A 20 11.56 0.26 -8.11
C CYS A 20 11.83 1.71 -8.50
N GLN A 21 11.33 2.20 -9.63
CA GLN A 21 11.40 3.63 -9.98
C GLN A 21 10.47 4.47 -9.10
N HIS A 22 9.41 3.84 -8.55
CA HIS A 22 8.42 4.49 -7.71
C HIS A 22 8.63 4.23 -6.21
N ILE A 23 9.60 3.39 -5.81
CA ILE A 23 9.87 3.15 -4.40
C ILE A 23 10.55 4.37 -3.78
N LYS A 24 9.85 5.05 -2.87
CA LYS A 24 10.35 6.20 -2.10
C LYS A 24 9.85 6.07 -0.66
N GLU A 25 10.63 6.60 0.28
CA GLU A 25 10.15 6.75 1.65
C GLU A 25 9.09 7.84 1.73
N PHE A 26 8.02 7.60 2.49
CA PHE A 26 6.99 8.61 2.72
C PHE A 26 6.92 9.04 4.18
N LYS A 27 6.33 10.23 4.35
CA LYS A 27 5.80 10.75 5.60
C LYS A 27 4.28 10.80 5.46
N SER A 28 3.52 10.46 6.49
CA SER A 28 2.07 10.60 6.43
C SER A 28 1.74 12.05 6.09
N THR A 29 0.91 12.27 5.08
CA THR A 29 0.52 13.63 4.67
C THR A 29 -0.51 14.24 5.62
N VAL A 30 -1.18 13.42 6.42
CA VAL A 30 -2.21 13.85 7.37
C VAL A 30 -1.61 14.04 8.76
N THR A 31 -0.96 13.00 9.31
CA THR A 31 -0.44 13.04 10.68
C THR A 31 0.97 13.62 10.77
N ASN A 32 1.63 13.82 9.63
CA ASN A 32 3.02 14.26 9.56
C ASN A 32 3.98 13.32 10.32
N THR A 33 3.66 12.03 10.41
CA THR A 33 4.50 11.01 11.04
C THR A 33 5.24 10.16 10.01
N SER A 34 6.53 9.91 10.24
CA SER A 34 7.26 8.78 9.64
C SER A 34 7.25 7.61 10.63
N PHE A 35 7.48 6.39 10.14
CA PHE A 35 7.62 5.23 11.04
C PHE A 35 8.77 4.35 10.61
N LYS A 36 9.36 3.71 11.63
CA LYS A 36 10.42 2.73 11.43
C LYS A 36 9.82 1.42 10.92
N ILE A 37 10.15 1.06 9.69
CA ILE A 37 9.80 -0.24 9.11
C ILE A 37 10.68 -1.30 9.75
N ARG A 38 10.10 -2.21 10.53
CA ARG A 38 10.83 -3.26 11.28
C ARG A 38 11.16 -4.50 10.44
N ASP A 39 10.93 -4.42 9.14
CA ASP A 39 11.05 -5.52 8.19
C ASP A 39 11.95 -5.14 7.02
N TYR A 40 12.66 -6.12 6.46
CA TYR A 40 13.24 -5.96 5.13
C TYR A 40 12.16 -6.18 4.07
N ILE A 41 11.74 -5.10 3.43
CA ILE A 41 10.74 -5.11 2.36
C ILE A 41 11.38 -4.64 1.06
N ASN A 42 11.12 -5.34 -0.03
CA ASN A 42 11.43 -4.88 -1.38
C ASN A 42 10.32 -5.28 -2.34
N CYS A 43 10.40 -4.86 -3.60
CA CYS A 43 9.33 -5.12 -4.57
C CYS A 43 9.07 -6.62 -4.84
N ASN A 44 9.98 -7.53 -4.49
CA ASN A 44 9.82 -8.97 -4.69
C ASN A 44 9.15 -9.67 -3.49
N ARG A 45 8.86 -8.94 -2.39
CA ARG A 45 8.17 -9.51 -1.23
C ARG A 45 6.67 -9.60 -1.49
N SER A 46 6.08 -10.73 -1.11
CA SER A 46 4.63 -10.98 -1.02
C SER A 46 4.07 -10.67 0.36
N THR A 47 2.75 -10.79 0.59
CA THR A 47 2.09 -10.57 1.91
C THR A 47 2.50 -9.25 2.57
N VAL A 48 2.45 -8.17 1.79
CA VAL A 48 2.91 -6.84 2.18
C VAL A 48 1.71 -5.90 2.30
N ILE A 49 1.69 -5.10 3.37
CA ILE A 49 0.93 -3.85 3.40
C ILE A 49 1.82 -2.77 2.78
N TYR A 50 1.27 -1.98 1.87
CA TYR A 50 1.98 -0.90 1.20
C TYR A 50 1.17 0.39 1.24
N LEU A 51 1.88 1.50 1.12
CA LEU A 51 1.30 2.80 0.90
C LEU A 51 1.62 3.27 -0.52
N ILE A 52 0.62 3.86 -1.16
CA ILE A 52 0.74 4.70 -2.35
C ILE A 52 0.57 6.16 -1.93
N ALA A 53 1.42 7.05 -2.43
CA ALA A 53 1.29 8.49 -2.22
C ALA A 53 1.28 9.24 -3.56
N TRP A 54 0.36 10.21 -3.66
CA TRP A 54 0.37 11.24 -4.69
C TRP A 54 0.85 12.56 -4.13
N HIS A 55 1.95 13.07 -4.66
CA HIS A 55 2.61 14.25 -4.10
C HIS A 55 1.87 15.56 -4.45
N ASN A 56 1.15 15.65 -5.56
CA ASN A 56 0.57 16.93 -5.99
C ASN A 56 -0.68 17.32 -5.19
N CYS A 57 -1.49 16.33 -4.79
CA CYS A 57 -2.66 16.53 -3.91
C CYS A 57 -2.42 16.11 -2.46
N GLN A 58 -1.22 15.62 -2.13
CA GLN A 58 -0.88 15.11 -0.80
C GLN A 58 -1.85 14.02 -0.30
N LYS A 59 -2.37 13.19 -1.22
CA LYS A 59 -3.28 12.08 -0.89
C LYS A 59 -2.54 10.75 -0.82
N GLN A 60 -2.98 9.89 0.09
CA GLN A 60 -2.37 8.58 0.35
C GLN A 60 -3.42 7.47 0.32
N TYR A 61 -3.00 6.28 -0.10
CA TYR A 61 -3.79 5.05 -0.16
C TYR A 61 -3.00 3.92 0.49
N VAL A 62 -3.63 3.21 1.44
CA VAL A 62 -3.11 1.96 1.98
C VAL A 62 -3.73 0.80 1.23
N GLY A 63 -2.89 -0.16 0.83
CA GLY A 63 -3.35 -1.41 0.23
C GLY A 63 -2.61 -2.62 0.78
N CYS A 64 -3.20 -3.81 0.64
CA CYS A 64 -2.52 -5.08 0.89
C CYS A 64 -2.35 -5.92 -0.39
N THR A 65 -1.43 -6.89 -0.35
CA THR A 65 -1.30 -7.90 -1.41
C THR A 65 -0.70 -9.21 -0.90
N ASN A 66 -1.32 -10.34 -1.29
CA ASN A 66 -0.72 -11.67 -1.16
C ASN A 66 0.30 -11.98 -2.26
N ARG A 67 0.23 -11.29 -3.40
CA ARG A 67 1.18 -11.40 -4.51
C ARG A 67 2.40 -10.53 -4.26
N THR A 68 3.40 -10.57 -5.13
CA THR A 68 4.57 -9.70 -4.95
C THR A 68 4.17 -8.23 -5.09
N LEU A 69 4.82 -7.35 -4.32
CA LEU A 69 4.57 -5.91 -4.40
C LEU A 69 4.74 -5.39 -5.84
N LYS A 70 5.74 -5.88 -6.58
CA LYS A 70 5.95 -5.51 -8.00
C LYS A 70 4.76 -5.82 -8.90
N GLU A 71 4.07 -6.95 -8.69
CA GLU A 71 2.90 -7.32 -9.49
C GLU A 71 1.75 -6.36 -9.20
N ARG A 72 1.45 -6.14 -7.91
CA ARG A 72 0.37 -5.24 -7.49
C ARG A 72 0.59 -3.80 -7.97
N ILE A 73 1.82 -3.28 -7.86
CA ILE A 73 2.10 -1.92 -8.32
C ILE A 73 2.03 -1.81 -9.84
N ARG A 74 2.41 -2.83 -10.60
CA ARG A 74 2.25 -2.80 -12.07
C ARG A 74 0.79 -2.77 -12.49
N GLU A 75 -0.09 -3.43 -11.75
CA GLU A 75 -1.52 -3.34 -11.99
C GLU A 75 -2.02 -1.93 -11.76
N HIS A 76 -1.71 -1.32 -10.61
CA HIS A 76 -2.02 0.07 -10.34
C HIS A 76 -1.54 0.98 -11.48
N LEU A 77 -0.26 0.88 -11.86
CA LEU A 77 0.31 1.65 -12.97
C LEU A 77 -0.40 1.40 -14.31
N SER A 78 -0.84 0.18 -14.58
CA SER A 78 -1.58 -0.16 -15.80
C SER A 78 -2.99 0.45 -15.78
N GLN A 79 -3.67 0.42 -14.63
CA GLN A 79 -5.01 0.99 -14.45
C GLN A 79 -4.98 2.52 -14.54
N ILE A 80 -3.97 3.13 -13.93
CA ILE A 80 -3.65 4.56 -14.02
C ILE A 80 -3.49 4.99 -15.48
N LYS A 81 -2.76 4.19 -16.29
CA LYS A 81 -2.58 4.46 -17.74
C LYS A 81 -3.84 4.20 -18.56
N ASN A 82 -4.68 3.24 -18.13
CA ASN A 82 -5.87 2.81 -18.85
C ASN A 82 -7.11 3.10 -18.01
N SER A 83 -7.64 4.32 -18.12
CA SER A 83 -8.76 4.86 -17.31
C SER A 83 -10.10 4.09 -17.38
N LYS A 84 -10.18 3.01 -18.17
CA LYS A 84 -11.34 2.11 -18.28
C LYS A 84 -11.37 1.00 -17.21
N ALA A 85 -10.43 0.97 -16.27
CA ALA A 85 -10.24 -0.13 -15.32
C ALA A 85 -11.00 -0.02 -13.98
N VAL A 86 -11.07 -1.15 -13.26
CA VAL A 86 -11.99 -1.49 -12.15
C VAL A 86 -11.77 -0.68 -10.86
N GLU A 87 -10.56 -0.24 -10.51
CA GLU A 87 -10.35 0.60 -9.31
C GLU A 87 -10.66 2.06 -9.60
N LYS A 88 -11.98 2.32 -9.66
CA LYS A 88 -12.56 3.58 -10.10
C LYS A 88 -12.02 4.78 -9.32
N TYR A 89 -11.66 4.65 -8.04
CA TYR A 89 -11.30 5.78 -7.19
C TYR A 89 -9.85 6.21 -7.32
N ILE A 90 -8.89 5.28 -7.22
CA ILE A 90 -7.47 5.60 -7.44
C ILE A 90 -7.28 6.14 -8.86
N THR A 91 -7.91 5.48 -9.85
CA THR A 91 -7.82 5.85 -11.26
C THR A 91 -8.54 7.17 -11.57
N ARG A 92 -9.73 7.41 -10.99
CA ARG A 92 -10.44 8.70 -11.15
C ARG A 92 -9.71 9.84 -10.46
N HIS A 93 -9.20 9.61 -9.26
CA HIS A 93 -8.43 10.62 -8.53
C HIS A 93 -7.19 11.02 -9.33
N PHE A 94 -6.48 10.04 -9.91
CA PHE A 94 -5.36 10.31 -10.80
C PHE A 94 -5.74 11.21 -11.98
N ALA A 95 -6.83 10.89 -12.69
CA ALA A 95 -7.30 11.67 -13.82
C ALA A 95 -7.69 13.12 -13.44
N GLN A 96 -8.21 13.33 -12.23
CA GLN A 96 -8.63 14.64 -11.73
C GLN A 96 -7.48 15.47 -11.17
N CYS A 97 -6.50 14.82 -10.54
CA CYS A 97 -5.45 15.51 -9.82
C CYS A 97 -4.31 15.99 -10.73
N ASN A 98 -4.05 15.33 -11.87
CA ASN A 98 -2.67 15.42 -12.38
C ASN A 98 -2.37 15.18 -13.86
N GLU A 99 -3.31 15.38 -14.80
CA GLU A 99 -3.05 15.24 -16.25
C GLU A 99 -2.30 13.94 -16.66
N SER A 100 -2.37 12.91 -15.82
CA SER A 100 -1.69 11.64 -15.98
C SER A 100 -0.15 11.56 -15.78
N ASP A 101 0.52 12.47 -15.05
CA ASP A 101 1.97 12.33 -14.79
C ASP A 101 2.31 11.24 -13.73
N PRO A 102 3.01 10.14 -14.11
CA PRO A 102 3.42 9.08 -13.18
C PRO A 102 4.54 9.47 -12.21
N SER A 103 5.24 10.60 -12.43
CA SER A 103 6.33 11.07 -11.56
C SER A 103 5.86 11.40 -10.14
N CYS A 104 4.58 11.75 -10.03
CA CYS A 104 3.91 12.15 -8.80
C CYS A 104 3.43 10.97 -7.96
N PHE A 105 3.56 9.75 -8.48
CA PHE A 105 3.21 8.50 -7.83
C PHE A 105 4.43 7.86 -7.16
N SER A 106 4.31 7.57 -5.87
CA SER A 106 5.30 6.79 -5.13
C SER A 106 4.68 5.68 -4.29
N VAL A 107 5.51 4.68 -3.96
CA VAL A 107 5.13 3.49 -3.20
C VAL A 107 6.14 3.22 -2.10
N GLN A 108 5.66 2.76 -0.95
CA GLN A 108 6.50 2.16 0.07
C GLN A 108 5.83 0.90 0.63
N GLY A 109 6.56 -0.19 0.75
CA GLY A 109 6.10 -1.32 1.58
C GLY A 109 6.30 -0.97 3.05
N ILE A 110 5.27 -1.10 3.88
CA ILE A 110 5.22 -0.58 5.25
C ILE A 110 5.20 -1.67 6.32
N GLU A 111 4.69 -2.85 5.95
CA GLU A 111 4.70 -4.02 6.83
C GLU A 111 4.75 -5.31 6.02
N LYS A 112 5.57 -6.27 6.47
CA LYS A 112 5.54 -7.65 5.96
C LYS A 112 4.75 -8.50 6.93
N VAL A 113 3.53 -8.88 6.54
CA VAL A 113 2.68 -9.77 7.32
C VAL A 113 3.25 -11.18 7.26
N ARG A 114 3.51 -11.76 8.43
CA ARG A 114 3.97 -13.14 8.60
C ARG A 114 2.89 -13.96 9.28
N LEU A 115 2.61 -15.13 8.71
CA LEU A 115 1.86 -16.15 9.42
C LEU A 115 2.74 -16.78 10.50
N GLY A 116 2.11 -17.24 11.58
CA GLY A 116 2.79 -18.08 12.57
C GLY A 116 3.25 -19.40 11.95
N ARG A 117 4.08 -20.15 12.69
CA ARG A 117 4.61 -21.46 12.24
C ARG A 117 3.54 -22.45 11.80
N ARG A 118 2.32 -22.33 12.33
CA ARG A 118 1.18 -23.20 12.02
C ARG A 118 0.37 -22.74 10.80
N GLY A 119 0.82 -21.69 10.10
CA GLY A 119 0.03 -21.05 9.05
C GLY A 119 -1.18 -20.32 9.63
N GLY A 120 -2.27 -20.27 8.86
CA GLY A 120 -3.52 -19.62 9.21
C GLY A 120 -4.10 -18.82 8.04
N ASP A 121 -5.19 -18.10 8.31
CA ASP A 121 -5.80 -17.22 7.34
C ASP A 121 -4.94 -15.96 7.11
N SER A 122 -4.13 -16.00 6.05
CA SER A 122 -3.31 -14.86 5.64
C SER A 122 -4.13 -13.73 5.05
N ALA A 123 -5.29 -14.03 4.46
CA ALA A 123 -6.15 -13.01 3.88
C ALA A 123 -6.81 -12.18 4.98
N GLY A 124 -7.40 -12.83 5.99
CA GLY A 124 -7.97 -12.15 7.15
C GLY A 124 -6.93 -11.36 7.96
N LEU A 125 -5.71 -11.91 8.12
CA LEU A 125 -4.64 -11.17 8.79
C LEU A 125 -4.18 -9.95 7.98
N LEU A 126 -4.02 -10.08 6.67
CA LEU A 126 -3.69 -8.94 5.80
C LEU A 126 -4.77 -7.86 5.87
N ALA A 127 -6.04 -8.24 5.76
CA ALA A 127 -7.17 -7.31 5.85
C ALA A 127 -7.19 -6.58 7.20
N LYS A 128 -6.97 -7.30 8.32
CA LYS A 128 -6.88 -6.69 9.65
C LYS A 128 -5.73 -5.69 9.76
N ARG A 129 -4.57 -6.01 9.18
CA ARG A 129 -3.41 -5.10 9.19
C ARG A 129 -3.59 -3.92 8.25
N GLU A 130 -4.19 -4.12 7.08
CA GLU A 130 -4.58 -3.06 6.16
C GLU A 130 -5.50 -2.05 6.85
N LEU A 131 -6.57 -2.53 7.48
CA LEU A 131 -7.52 -1.71 8.23
C LEU A 131 -6.83 -0.88 9.33
N PHE A 132 -5.94 -1.52 10.10
CA PHE A 132 -5.13 -0.81 11.10
C PHE A 132 -4.35 0.36 10.48
N TRP A 133 -3.67 0.14 9.36
CA TRP A 133 -2.88 1.19 8.71
C TRP A 133 -3.74 2.28 8.07
N ILE A 134 -4.90 1.92 7.52
CA ILE A 134 -5.86 2.89 6.98
C ILE A 134 -6.27 3.90 8.06
N PHE A 135 -6.68 3.40 9.24
CA PHE A 135 -7.05 4.25 10.37
C PHE A 135 -5.85 5.01 10.91
N TYR A 136 -4.73 4.34 11.12
CA TYR A 136 -3.53 4.95 11.71
C TYR A 136 -2.96 6.09 10.86
N LEU A 137 -3.03 5.97 9.53
CA LEU A 137 -2.51 6.98 8.60
C LEU A 137 -3.60 7.95 8.09
N HIS A 138 -4.84 7.81 8.55
CA HIS A 138 -5.99 8.59 8.09
C HIS A 138 -6.14 8.61 6.56
N THR A 139 -5.98 7.46 5.91
CA THR A 139 -6.08 7.38 4.45
C THR A 139 -7.51 7.20 3.94
N CYS A 140 -8.53 7.17 4.81
CA CYS A 140 -9.93 7.24 4.41
C CYS A 140 -10.26 8.59 3.74
N LEU A 141 -11.20 8.59 2.80
CA LEU A 141 -11.81 9.82 2.32
C LEU A 141 -12.42 10.63 3.49
N PRO A 142 -12.43 11.97 3.41
CA PRO A 142 -11.87 12.79 2.34
C PRO A 142 -10.36 13.03 2.48
N LEU A 143 -9.70 12.56 3.54
CA LEU A 143 -8.30 12.88 3.85
C LEU A 143 -7.30 12.12 2.97
N GLY A 144 -7.55 10.83 2.70
CA GLY A 144 -6.78 10.00 1.75
C GLY A 144 -7.65 9.48 0.59
N LEU A 145 -7.38 8.26 0.14
CA LEU A 145 -8.01 7.64 -1.04
C LEU A 145 -8.69 6.27 -0.76
N ASN A 146 -8.61 5.74 0.46
CA ASN A 146 -9.37 4.55 0.86
C ASN A 146 -10.85 4.91 1.05
N TYR A 147 -11.77 4.09 0.54
CA TYR A 147 -13.21 4.33 0.68
C TYR A 147 -13.74 3.73 1.99
N GLU A 148 -14.73 4.34 2.62
CA GLU A 148 -15.35 3.79 3.85
C GLU A 148 -15.97 2.41 3.62
N PHE A 149 -16.47 2.10 2.42
CA PHE A 149 -17.02 0.78 2.11
C PHE A 149 -15.94 -0.31 1.93
N ASP A 150 -14.72 0.07 1.54
CA ASP A 150 -13.57 -0.84 1.53
C ASP A 150 -13.15 -1.22 2.96
N VAL A 151 -13.49 -0.37 3.93
CA VAL A 151 -13.19 -0.52 5.36
C VAL A 151 -14.31 -1.31 6.06
N THR A 152 -15.59 -1.05 5.74
CA THR A 152 -16.75 -1.67 6.42
C THR A 152 -17.05 -3.10 5.99
N CYS A 153 -16.68 -3.50 4.77
CA CYS A 153 -16.86 -4.88 4.31
C CYS A 153 -16.05 -5.88 5.17
N PHE A 154 -14.95 -5.43 5.80
CA PHE A 154 -14.16 -6.25 6.71
C PHE A 154 -14.61 -6.18 8.17
N THR A 155 -15.19 -5.05 8.62
CA THR A 155 -15.75 -4.95 9.98
C THR A 155 -17.01 -5.80 10.14
N CYS A 156 -17.87 -5.91 9.11
CA CYS A 156 -19.03 -6.81 9.14
C CYS A 156 -18.66 -8.30 9.08
N CYS A 157 -17.55 -8.68 8.42
CA CYS A 157 -17.12 -10.08 8.38
C CYS A 157 -16.38 -10.54 9.66
N THR A 158 -15.94 -9.61 10.52
CA THR A 158 -15.28 -9.93 11.80
C THR A 158 -16.18 -9.74 13.02
N ILE A 159 -17.26 -8.99 12.87
CA ILE A 159 -18.32 -8.89 13.88
C ILE A 159 -19.49 -9.67 13.32
N GLY A 160 -19.58 -10.96 13.66
CA GLY A 160 -20.80 -11.72 13.47
C GLY A 160 -21.93 -10.96 14.18
N TYR A 161 -22.85 -10.42 13.38
CA TYR A 161 -24.12 -9.97 13.93
C TYR A 161 -24.82 -11.20 14.49
N VAL A 162 -24.96 -11.19 15.81
CA VAL A 162 -25.91 -12.00 16.58
C VAL A 162 -27.32 -11.73 16.10
#